data_AF-A0A8C6LIN5-F1
#
_entry.id   AF-A0A8C6LIN5-F1
#
_cell.length_a   1.000
_cell.length_b   1.000
_cell.length_c   1.000
_cell.angle_alpha   90.00
_cell.angle_beta   90.00
_cell.angle_gamma   90.00
#
_symmetry.space_group_name_H-M   'P 1'
#
loop_
_entity.id
_entity.type
_entity.pdbx_description
1 polymer ?
#
loop_
_entity_poly.entity_id
_entity_poly.type
_entity_poly.pdbx_seq_one_letter_code
_entity_poly.pdbx_strand_id
1 'polypeptide(L)'
;MLDCSSGTWWPEPELLWLDAEGHVLSAGPTETTRGSDGLLAVSSRVTVQKSPNNTITCRIHQKDLKQSRETHVHVPDDFFVVRSSCSVSISFSVLFCCLFLVSASVLVWRQRHLSKKKETIKTIEEERELMRVEQKLQDDDLKSRIRELEKKLTIQMAEAKNDADEFNKKIKDFQEETEKETKQNKNKEIKTGSGLTLKEIVREHNAKLGERKKGYDKILLDIQKMIRENKENQNQVECKEEKKENEQEEMKK
;
A
#
# COMPACT_ATOMS: atom_id res chain seq x y z
N MET A 1 -34.22 38.89 45.44
CA MET A 1 -35.11 38.60 46.59
C MET A 1 -35.01 39.78 47.54
N LEU A 2 -36.14 40.33 47.98
CA LEU A 2 -36.21 41.52 48.84
C LEU A 2 -37.01 41.19 50.11
N ASP A 3 -36.67 41.85 51.22
CA ASP A 3 -37.31 41.71 52.54
C ASP A 3 -37.66 43.11 53.07
N CYS A 4 -38.83 43.26 53.66
CA CYS A 4 -39.34 44.52 54.21
C CYS A 4 -39.95 44.27 55.58
N SER A 5 -39.48 45.00 56.59
CA SER A 5 -39.96 44.88 57.97
C SER A 5 -40.21 46.24 58.61
N SER A 6 -41.17 46.29 59.53
CA SER A 6 -41.51 47.50 60.30
C SER A 6 -42.12 47.15 61.65
N GLY A 7 -41.79 47.93 62.68
CA GLY A 7 -42.30 47.77 64.05
C GLY A 7 -43.18 48.93 64.52
N THR A 8 -43.79 48.76 65.70
CA THR A 8 -44.52 49.81 66.44
C THR A 8 -45.89 50.15 65.81
N TRP A 9 -46.70 49.13 65.50
CA TRP A 9 -48.04 49.28 64.93
C TRP A 9 -49.15 48.87 65.90
N TRP A 10 -50.27 49.61 65.91
CA TRP A 10 -51.51 49.23 66.60
C TRP A 10 -52.70 50.00 66.00
N PRO A 11 -53.78 49.35 65.54
CA PRO A 11 -54.00 47.89 65.36
C PRO A 11 -53.12 47.24 64.27
N GLU A 12 -53.37 45.96 63.93
CA GLU A 12 -52.57 45.22 62.93
C GLU A 12 -52.66 45.85 61.51
N PRO A 13 -51.53 46.21 60.87
CA PRO A 13 -51.52 46.82 59.55
C PRO A 13 -51.41 45.78 58.41
N GLU A 14 -51.70 46.20 57.17
CA GLU A 14 -51.48 45.38 55.96
C GLU A 14 -50.18 45.76 55.25
N LEU A 15 -49.38 44.76 54.85
CA LEU A 15 -48.14 44.96 54.09
C LEU A 15 -48.32 44.46 52.65
N LEU A 16 -48.06 45.33 51.68
CA LEU A 16 -48.18 45.08 50.24
C LEU A 16 -46.86 45.39 49.53
N TRP A 17 -46.55 44.60 48.50
CA TRP A 17 -45.47 44.88 47.56
C TRP A 17 -46.04 45.41 46.26
N LEU A 18 -45.47 46.48 45.72
CA LEU A 18 -45.90 47.09 44.47
C LEU A 18 -44.74 47.15 43.46
N ASP A 19 -45.06 47.01 42.18
CA ASP A 19 -44.14 47.35 41.09
C ASP A 19 -44.00 48.88 40.93
N ALA A 20 -43.26 49.32 39.91
CA ALA A 20 -43.04 50.74 39.65
C ALA A 20 -44.30 51.45 39.15
N GLU A 21 -45.24 50.69 38.58
CA GLU A 21 -46.52 51.15 38.06
C GLU A 21 -47.62 51.17 39.15
N GLY A 22 -47.34 50.60 40.33
CA GLY A 22 -48.25 50.54 41.47
C GLY A 22 -49.14 49.29 41.53
N HIS A 23 -48.89 48.27 40.72
CA HIS A 23 -49.60 46.99 40.79
C HIS A 23 -49.05 46.11 41.91
N VAL A 24 -49.94 45.34 42.53
CA VAL A 24 -49.58 44.43 43.62
C VAL A 24 -48.81 43.24 43.10
N LEU A 25 -47.63 43.00 43.67
CA LEU A 25 -46.80 41.85 43.41
C LEU A 25 -47.21 40.66 44.28
N SER A 26 -47.12 39.46 43.72
CA SER A 26 -47.31 38.22 44.48
C SER A 26 -46.14 38.02 45.45
N ALA A 27 -46.36 38.30 46.73
CA ALA A 27 -45.38 38.13 47.80
C ALA A 27 -45.67 36.92 48.68
N GLY A 28 -44.68 36.51 49.48
CA GLY A 28 -44.87 35.52 50.53
C GLY A 28 -45.82 36.02 51.63
N PRO A 29 -46.30 35.13 52.52
CA PRO A 29 -47.14 35.52 53.63
C PRO A 29 -46.44 36.56 54.52
N THR A 30 -47.21 37.53 55.01
CA THR A 30 -46.71 38.52 55.97
C THR A 30 -46.61 37.86 57.35
N GLU A 31 -45.47 38.00 57.99
CA GLU A 31 -45.21 37.54 59.35
C GLU A 31 -45.48 38.69 60.33
N THR A 32 -46.39 38.48 61.28
CA THR A 32 -46.72 39.46 62.33
C THR A 32 -46.28 38.92 63.70
N THR A 33 -45.54 39.73 64.48
CA THR A 33 -45.10 39.39 65.84
C THR A 33 -45.53 40.49 66.81
N ARG A 34 -46.09 40.11 67.97
CA ARG A 34 -46.50 41.05 69.02
C ARG A 34 -45.38 41.23 70.06
N GLY A 35 -45.02 42.47 70.34
CA GLY A 35 -44.06 42.87 71.37
C GLY A 35 -44.63 42.83 72.78
N SER A 36 -43.75 42.91 73.78
CA SER A 36 -44.12 42.97 75.21
C SER A 36 -44.84 44.27 75.61
N ASP A 37 -44.72 45.31 74.79
CA ASP A 37 -45.40 46.61 74.89
C ASP A 37 -46.82 46.60 74.29
N GLY A 38 -47.25 45.48 73.70
CA GLY A 38 -48.55 45.32 73.05
C GLY A 38 -48.59 45.78 71.59
N LEU A 39 -47.49 46.34 71.06
CA LEU A 39 -47.39 46.80 69.67
C LEU A 39 -46.99 45.65 68.74
N LEU A 40 -47.35 45.77 67.45
CA LEU A 40 -47.08 44.76 66.43
C LEU A 40 -45.90 45.15 65.54
N ALA A 41 -45.13 44.14 65.12
CA ALA A 41 -44.13 44.22 64.06
C ALA A 41 -44.51 43.29 62.92
N VAL A 42 -44.34 43.76 61.68
CA VAL A 42 -44.69 43.04 60.44
C VAL A 42 -43.48 42.90 59.53
N SER A 43 -43.36 41.75 58.84
CA SER A 43 -42.33 41.48 57.84
C SER A 43 -42.88 40.73 56.65
N SER A 44 -42.40 41.01 55.44
CA SER A 44 -42.78 40.28 54.23
C SER A 44 -41.62 40.25 53.23
N ARG A 45 -41.70 39.31 52.29
CA ARG A 45 -40.62 38.94 51.39
C ARG A 45 -41.14 38.66 49.99
N VAL A 46 -40.42 39.15 48.98
CA VAL A 46 -40.82 39.02 47.57
C VAL A 46 -39.64 38.63 46.67
N THR A 47 -39.93 37.82 45.65
CA THR A 47 -38.99 37.50 44.56
C THR A 47 -39.33 38.35 43.35
N VAL A 48 -38.39 39.15 42.91
CA VAL A 48 -38.56 40.13 41.83
C VAL A 48 -38.03 39.55 40.52
N GLN A 49 -38.78 39.73 39.44
CA GLN A 49 -38.34 39.44 38.08
C GLN A 49 -37.86 40.72 37.40
N LYS A 50 -37.01 40.59 36.37
CA LYS A 50 -36.51 41.74 35.61
C LYS A 50 -37.66 42.49 34.93
N SER A 51 -37.77 43.79 35.20
CA SER A 51 -38.77 44.72 34.65
C SER A 51 -38.07 45.91 33.98
N PRO A 52 -38.70 46.62 33.00
CA PRO A 52 -38.15 47.85 32.44
C PRO A 52 -37.85 48.93 33.49
N ASN A 53 -38.63 48.96 34.56
CA ASN A 53 -38.41 49.82 35.72
C ASN A 53 -38.27 48.94 36.97
N ASN A 54 -37.04 48.57 37.31
CA ASN A 54 -36.71 47.68 38.43
C ASN A 54 -36.90 48.35 39.81
N THR A 55 -37.93 49.18 39.97
CA THR A 55 -38.27 49.85 41.22
C THR A 55 -39.40 49.10 41.90
N ILE A 56 -39.20 48.74 43.16
CA ILE A 56 -40.13 47.95 43.96
C ILE A 56 -40.49 48.76 45.20
N THR A 57 -41.78 48.81 45.53
CA THR A 57 -42.28 49.56 46.69
C THR A 57 -42.85 48.62 47.73
N CYS A 58 -42.42 48.77 48.98
CA CYS A 58 -43.08 48.16 50.13
C CYS A 58 -44.03 49.18 50.76
N ARG A 59 -45.33 48.88 50.80
CA ARG A 59 -46.38 49.74 51.36
C ARG A 59 -47.01 49.08 52.57
N ILE A 60 -46.99 49.76 53.71
CA ILE A 60 -47.70 49.35 54.93
C ILE A 60 -48.90 50.27 55.10
N HIS A 61 -50.11 49.69 55.11
CA HIS A 61 -51.38 50.39 55.14
C HIS A 61 -52.14 50.10 56.43
N GLN A 62 -52.52 51.15 57.16
CA GLN A 62 -53.32 51.07 58.37
C GLN A 62 -54.76 51.49 58.07
N LYS A 63 -55.68 50.52 57.99
CA LYS A 63 -57.08 50.74 57.60
C LYS A 63 -57.83 51.70 58.51
N ASP A 64 -57.65 51.53 59.83
CA ASP A 64 -58.42 52.27 60.84
C ASP A 64 -58.08 53.75 60.87
N LEU A 65 -56.80 54.10 60.62
CA LEU A 65 -56.32 55.47 60.57
C LEU A 65 -56.23 56.04 59.14
N LYS A 66 -56.46 55.21 58.12
CA LYS A 66 -56.30 55.54 56.69
C LYS A 66 -54.93 56.16 56.37
N GLN A 67 -53.88 55.68 57.03
CA GLN A 67 -52.50 56.13 56.83
C GLN A 67 -51.67 55.03 56.17
N SER A 68 -50.71 55.39 55.32
CA SER A 68 -49.73 54.46 54.76
C SER A 68 -48.30 54.95 54.96
N ARG A 69 -47.37 54.00 55.03
CA ARG A 69 -45.91 54.23 54.98
C ARG A 69 -45.32 53.41 53.85
N GLU A 70 -44.44 54.02 53.06
CA GLU A 70 -43.91 53.42 51.84
C GLU A 70 -42.40 53.61 51.75
N THR A 71 -41.71 52.58 51.26
CA THR A 71 -40.28 52.60 50.96
C THR A 71 -40.06 52.03 49.56
N HIS A 72 -39.24 52.71 48.76
CA HIS A 72 -38.92 52.33 47.39
C HIS A 72 -37.47 51.82 47.31
N VAL A 73 -37.24 50.74 46.56
CA VAL A 73 -35.91 50.19 46.29
C VAL A 73 -35.72 49.95 44.80
N HIS A 74 -34.58 50.35 44.26
CA HIS A 74 -34.20 50.12 42.87
C HIS A 74 -33.20 48.97 42.77
N VAL A 75 -33.46 47.97 41.92
CA VAL A 75 -32.60 46.80 41.71
C VAL A 75 -31.82 46.93 40.40
N PRO A 76 -30.47 47.05 40.42
CA PRO A 76 -29.67 47.18 39.21
C PRO A 76 -29.71 45.95 38.30
N ASP A 77 -29.52 46.17 37.00
CA ASP A 77 -29.62 45.14 35.96
C ASP A 77 -28.55 44.03 36.07
N ASP A 78 -27.38 44.34 36.64
CA ASP A 78 -26.26 43.40 36.81
C ASP A 78 -26.58 42.25 37.78
N PHE A 79 -27.60 42.40 38.63
CA PHE A 79 -28.07 41.32 39.50
C PHE A 79 -28.87 40.25 38.75
N PHE A 80 -29.28 40.51 37.51
CA PHE A 80 -29.95 39.54 36.63
C PHE A 80 -28.93 38.87 35.69
N VAL A 81 -27.94 38.15 36.24
CA VAL A 81 -26.93 37.45 35.42
C VAL A 81 -27.57 36.28 34.66
N VAL A 82 -27.71 36.42 33.34
CA VAL A 82 -28.03 35.31 32.44
C VAL A 82 -26.80 34.40 32.31
N ARG A 83 -26.95 33.12 32.64
CA ARG A 83 -25.86 32.15 32.66
C ARG A 83 -25.34 31.90 31.23
N SER A 84 -24.16 32.43 30.91
CA SER A 84 -23.53 32.26 29.60
C SER A 84 -23.21 30.78 29.32
N SER A 85 -23.57 30.31 28.13
CA SER A 85 -23.63 28.89 27.77
C SER A 85 -22.25 28.31 27.43
N CYS A 86 -21.60 27.64 28.40
CA CYS A 86 -20.35 26.88 28.24
C CYS A 86 -20.39 25.72 27.20
N SER A 87 -21.52 25.47 26.54
CA SER A 87 -21.70 24.36 25.60
C SER A 87 -20.98 24.58 24.25
N VAL A 88 -20.81 25.83 23.83
CA VAL A 88 -20.26 26.15 22.51
C VAL A 88 -18.74 25.89 22.44
N SER A 89 -17.98 26.27 23.48
CA SER A 89 -16.53 26.10 23.52
C SER A 89 -16.10 24.63 23.53
N ILE A 90 -16.80 23.79 24.32
CA ILE A 90 -16.53 22.35 24.40
C ILE A 90 -16.75 21.67 23.04
N SER A 91 -17.80 22.08 22.31
CA SER A 91 -18.14 21.49 21.02
C SER A 91 -17.04 21.71 19.96
N PHE A 92 -16.44 22.90 19.91
CA PHE A 92 -15.32 23.17 19.01
C PHE A 92 -14.07 22.37 19.38
N SER A 93 -13.73 22.29 20.68
CA SER A 93 -12.57 21.52 21.14
C SER A 93 -12.68 20.04 20.75
N VAL A 94 -13.84 19.43 20.93
CA VAL A 94 -14.08 18.03 20.54
C VAL A 94 -13.93 17.87 19.02
N LEU A 95 -14.49 18.78 18.23
CA LEU A 95 -14.37 18.74 16.77
C LEU A 95 -12.91 18.80 16.31
N PHE A 96 -12.11 19.72 16.86
CA PHE A 96 -10.68 19.83 16.54
C PHE A 96 -9.90 18.57 16.93
N CYS A 97 -10.18 17.99 18.11
CA CYS A 97 -9.58 16.74 18.53
C CYS A 97 -9.90 15.59 17.55
N CYS A 98 -11.15 15.44 17.12
CA CYS A 98 -11.54 14.42 16.16
C CYS A 98 -10.82 14.59 14.81
N LEU A 99 -10.75 15.82 14.28
CA LEU A 99 -10.02 16.10 13.03
C LEU A 99 -8.52 15.78 13.15
N PHE A 100 -7.91 16.11 14.29
CA PHE A 100 -6.51 15.79 14.54
C PHE A 100 -6.27 14.27 14.58
N LEU A 101 -7.13 13.51 15.26
CA LEU A 101 -7.03 12.04 15.30
C LEU A 101 -7.21 11.40 13.93
N VAL A 102 -8.16 11.88 13.12
CA VAL A 102 -8.38 11.37 11.76
C VAL A 102 -7.18 11.68 10.88
N SER A 103 -6.65 12.91 10.92
CA SER A 103 -5.49 13.29 10.12
C SER A 103 -4.24 12.49 10.52
N ALA A 104 -3.95 12.35 11.81
CA ALA A 104 -2.86 11.50 12.30
C ALA A 104 -3.01 10.04 11.84
N SER A 105 -4.24 9.50 11.92
CA SER A 105 -4.54 8.14 11.46
C SER A 105 -4.30 7.97 9.96
N VAL A 106 -4.72 8.95 9.14
CA VAL A 106 -4.50 8.97 7.69
C VAL A 106 -3.01 9.10 7.37
N LEU A 107 -2.27 9.93 8.09
CA LEU A 107 -0.81 10.08 7.91
C LEU A 107 -0.06 8.79 8.24
N VAL A 108 -0.40 8.13 9.35
CA VAL A 108 0.19 6.83 9.74
C VAL A 108 -0.16 5.77 8.71
N TRP A 109 -1.42 5.69 8.28
CA TRP A 109 -1.85 4.75 7.24
C TRP A 109 -1.11 4.98 5.92
N ARG A 110 -0.99 6.23 5.48
CA ARG A 110 -0.26 6.61 4.26
C ARG A 110 1.22 6.30 4.35
N GLN A 111 1.87 6.58 5.48
CA GLN A 111 3.28 6.22 5.69
C GLN A 111 3.48 4.72 5.64
N ARG A 112 2.65 3.94 6.34
CA ARG A 112 2.73 2.47 6.30
C ARG A 112 2.51 1.93 4.89
N HIS A 113 1.55 2.49 4.15
CA HIS A 113 1.28 2.10 2.78
C HIS A 113 2.47 2.38 1.86
N LEU A 114 3.08 3.56 1.97
CA LEU A 114 4.28 3.92 1.20
C LEU A 114 5.49 3.06 1.57
N SER A 115 5.68 2.73 2.85
CA SER A 115 6.75 1.83 3.29
C SER A 115 6.57 0.43 2.71
N LYS A 116 5.37 -0.15 2.79
CA LYS A 116 5.08 -1.45 2.18
C LYS A 116 5.32 -1.45 0.67
N LYS A 117 4.84 -0.43 -0.04
CA LYS A 117 5.06 -0.29 -1.48
C LYS A 117 6.55 -0.23 -1.83
N LYS A 118 7.37 0.49 -1.05
CA LYS A 118 8.82 0.56 -1.24
C LYS A 118 9.48 -0.80 -1.06
N GLU A 119 9.11 -1.55 -0.01
CA GLU A 119 9.65 -2.89 0.23
C GLU A 119 9.31 -3.83 -0.94
N THR A 120 8.05 -3.86 -1.38
CA THR A 120 7.65 -4.72 -2.51
C THR A 120 8.36 -4.35 -3.81
N ILE A 121 8.50 -3.05 -4.13
CA ILE A 121 9.25 -2.61 -5.32
C ILE A 121 10.70 -3.08 -5.24
N LYS A 122 11.33 -2.94 -4.06
CA LYS A 122 12.71 -3.36 -3.83
C LYS A 122 12.86 -4.87 -4.03
N THR A 123 11.94 -5.68 -3.49
CA THR A 123 11.94 -7.13 -3.70
C THR A 123 11.81 -7.50 -5.17
N ILE A 124 10.89 -6.88 -5.92
CA ILE A 124 10.74 -7.15 -7.36
C ILE A 124 12.00 -6.78 -8.14
N GLU A 125 12.65 -5.67 -7.77
CA GLU A 125 13.90 -5.23 -8.39
C GLU A 125 15.04 -6.21 -8.10
N GLU A 126 15.21 -6.65 -6.84
CA GLU A 126 16.19 -7.67 -6.45
C GLU A 126 15.98 -8.99 -7.20
N GLU A 127 14.73 -9.47 -7.32
CA GLU A 127 14.46 -10.68 -8.08
C GLU A 127 14.66 -10.49 -9.60
N ARG A 128 14.45 -9.28 -10.15
CA ARG A 128 14.72 -8.97 -11.56
C ARG A 128 16.22 -9.00 -11.84
N GLU A 129 17.04 -8.48 -10.93
CA GLU A 129 18.50 -8.60 -11.01
C GLU A 129 18.94 -10.06 -10.90
N LEU A 130 18.36 -10.85 -9.99
CA LEU A 130 18.65 -12.28 -9.86
C LEU A 130 18.36 -13.03 -11.17
N MET A 131 17.23 -12.75 -11.82
CA MET A 131 16.87 -13.34 -13.10
C MET A 131 17.86 -12.97 -14.21
N ARG A 132 18.32 -11.72 -14.26
CA ARG A 132 19.36 -11.28 -15.21
C ARG A 132 20.69 -12.01 -14.99
N VAL A 133 21.05 -12.30 -13.73
CA VAL A 133 22.25 -13.09 -13.42
C VAL A 133 22.07 -14.54 -13.87
N GLU A 134 20.91 -15.16 -13.59
CA GLU A 134 20.60 -16.53 -14.01
C GLU A 134 20.64 -16.68 -15.54
N GLN A 135 20.07 -15.72 -16.28
CA GLN A 135 20.11 -15.72 -17.74
C GLN A 135 21.55 -15.60 -18.28
N LYS A 136 22.40 -14.77 -17.66
CA LYS A 136 23.82 -14.69 -18.04
C LYS A 136 24.56 -16.00 -17.81
N LEU A 137 24.30 -16.67 -16.68
CA LEU A 137 24.89 -17.97 -16.40
C LEU A 137 24.48 -19.02 -17.45
N GLN A 138 23.20 -19.00 -17.88
CA GLN A 138 22.72 -19.88 -18.95
C GLN A 138 23.36 -19.56 -20.30
N ASP A 139 23.53 -18.28 -20.65
CA ASP A 139 24.19 -17.87 -21.90
C ASP A 139 25.67 -18.30 -21.92
N ASP A 140 26.38 -18.12 -20.81
CA ASP A 140 27.77 -18.54 -20.67
C ASP A 140 27.94 -20.07 -20.79
N ASP A 141 27.02 -20.84 -20.18
CA ASP A 141 26.96 -22.31 -20.32
C ASP A 141 26.71 -22.71 -21.78
N LEU A 142 25.70 -22.11 -22.42
CA LEU A 142 25.37 -22.38 -23.82
C LEU A 142 26.56 -22.10 -24.73
N LYS A 143 27.24 -20.96 -24.54
CA LYS A 143 28.44 -20.59 -25.28
C LYS A 143 29.58 -21.57 -25.05
N SER A 144 29.71 -22.12 -23.84
CA SER A 144 30.70 -23.16 -23.54
C SER A 144 30.42 -24.46 -24.30
N ARG A 145 29.16 -24.91 -24.34
CA ARG A 145 28.72 -26.11 -25.05
C ARG A 145 28.86 -25.95 -26.56
N ILE A 146 28.55 -24.78 -27.11
CA ILE A 146 28.77 -24.46 -28.53
C ILE A 146 30.25 -24.59 -28.88
N ARG A 147 31.15 -23.99 -28.09
CA ARG A 147 32.61 -24.11 -28.32
C ARG A 147 33.09 -25.57 -28.27
N GLU A 148 32.52 -26.40 -27.39
CA GLU A 148 32.86 -27.81 -27.32
C GLU A 148 32.41 -28.57 -28.59
N LEU A 149 31.20 -28.29 -29.09
CA LEU A 149 30.70 -28.86 -30.33
C LEU A 149 31.51 -28.41 -31.54
N GLU A 150 31.89 -27.13 -31.62
CA GLU A 150 32.76 -26.61 -32.67
C GLU A 150 34.11 -27.35 -32.70
N LYS A 151 34.70 -27.61 -31.53
CA LYS A 151 35.92 -28.41 -31.42
C LYS A 151 35.71 -29.84 -31.93
N LYS A 152 34.64 -30.52 -31.49
CA LYS A 152 34.31 -31.89 -31.95
C LYS A 152 34.11 -31.94 -33.46
N LEU A 153 33.41 -30.96 -34.02
CA LEU A 153 33.19 -30.85 -35.45
C LEU A 153 34.50 -30.65 -36.22
N THR A 154 35.38 -29.78 -35.71
CA THR A 154 36.69 -29.50 -36.33
C THR A 154 37.58 -30.74 -36.33
N ILE A 155 37.60 -31.50 -35.23
CA ILE A 155 38.34 -32.77 -35.13
C ILE A 155 37.84 -33.77 -36.18
N GLN A 156 36.53 -33.99 -36.27
CA GLN A 156 35.97 -34.90 -37.28
C GLN A 156 36.25 -34.45 -38.71
N MET A 157 36.24 -33.14 -38.99
CA MET A 157 36.61 -32.59 -40.30
C MET A 157 38.10 -32.81 -40.62
N ALA A 158 38.99 -32.69 -39.64
CA ALA A 158 40.41 -32.94 -39.83
C ALA A 158 40.70 -34.43 -40.10
N GLU A 159 40.06 -35.33 -39.34
CA GLU A 159 40.08 -36.77 -39.61
C GLU A 159 39.53 -37.07 -41.02
N ALA A 160 38.49 -36.35 -41.45
CA ALA A 160 37.92 -36.52 -42.78
C ALA A 160 38.88 -36.24 -43.91
N LYS A 161 39.61 -35.16 -43.74
CA LYS A 161 40.62 -34.74 -44.68
C LYS A 161 41.75 -35.76 -44.74
N ASN A 162 42.26 -36.20 -43.58
CA ASN A 162 43.32 -37.19 -43.51
C ASN A 162 42.92 -38.53 -44.16
N ASP A 163 41.72 -39.04 -43.87
CA ASP A 163 41.22 -40.28 -44.48
C ASP A 163 41.05 -40.16 -46.00
N ALA A 164 40.59 -39.00 -46.48
CA ALA A 164 40.45 -38.72 -47.91
C ALA A 164 41.81 -38.66 -48.60
N ASP A 165 42.80 -38.02 -47.97
CA ASP A 165 44.18 -37.96 -48.48
C ASP A 165 44.81 -39.37 -48.50
N GLU A 166 44.60 -40.19 -47.47
CA GLU A 166 45.04 -41.59 -47.43
C GLU A 166 44.40 -42.43 -48.53
N PHE A 167 43.08 -42.28 -48.73
CA PHE A 167 42.37 -42.97 -49.80
C PHE A 167 42.87 -42.56 -51.19
N ASN A 168 43.04 -41.26 -51.43
CA ASN A 168 43.59 -40.74 -52.68
C ASN A 168 45.00 -41.27 -52.95
N LYS A 169 45.85 -41.36 -51.91
CA LYS A 169 47.17 -41.97 -52.02
C LYS A 169 47.09 -43.45 -52.42
N LYS A 170 46.27 -44.26 -51.74
CA LYS A 170 46.07 -45.68 -52.08
C LYS A 170 45.57 -45.88 -53.51
N ILE A 171 44.66 -45.02 -53.98
CA ILE A 171 44.17 -45.05 -55.36
C ILE A 171 45.28 -44.73 -56.35
N LYS A 172 46.11 -43.72 -56.07
CA LYS A 172 47.25 -43.36 -56.93
C LYS A 172 48.28 -44.49 -57.01
N ASP A 173 48.64 -45.08 -55.88
CA ASP A 173 49.57 -46.21 -55.81
C ASP A 173 49.05 -47.39 -56.64
N PHE A 174 47.75 -47.71 -56.53
CA PHE A 174 47.07 -48.73 -57.33
C PHE A 174 47.06 -48.41 -58.84
N GLN A 175 46.83 -47.15 -59.22
CA GLN A 175 46.88 -46.71 -60.63
C GLN A 175 48.29 -46.87 -61.21
N GLU A 176 49.33 -46.48 -60.46
CA GLU A 176 50.72 -46.64 -60.92
C GLU A 176 51.12 -48.12 -61.05
N GLU A 177 50.64 -48.99 -60.16
CA GLU A 177 50.89 -50.43 -60.22
C GLU A 177 50.19 -51.09 -61.42
N THR A 178 48.91 -50.76 -61.66
CA THR A 178 48.17 -51.25 -62.82
C THR A 178 48.75 -50.76 -64.16
N GLU A 179 49.27 -49.53 -64.24
CA GLU A 179 49.99 -49.02 -65.42
C GLU A 179 51.32 -49.75 -65.68
N LYS A 180 52.06 -50.10 -64.63
CA LYS A 180 53.31 -50.86 -64.75
C LYS A 180 53.04 -52.29 -65.22
N GLU A 181 52.01 -52.94 -64.68
CA GLU A 181 51.57 -54.28 -65.09
C GLU A 181 51.09 -54.33 -66.55
N THR A 182 50.35 -53.32 -67.03
CA THR A 182 49.91 -53.23 -68.44
C THR A 182 51.05 -52.97 -69.42
N LYS A 183 52.10 -52.24 -69.01
CA LYS A 183 53.29 -52.01 -69.84
C LYS A 183 54.19 -53.25 -69.96
N GLN A 184 54.24 -54.10 -68.92
CA GLN A 184 55.07 -55.31 -68.89
C GLN A 184 54.45 -56.54 -69.57
N ASN A 185 53.12 -56.65 -69.68
CA ASN A 185 52.47 -57.88 -70.11
C ASN A 185 51.52 -57.67 -71.31
N LYS A 186 52.05 -57.76 -72.54
CA LYS A 186 51.28 -57.63 -73.80
C LYS A 186 50.46 -58.87 -74.19
N ASN A 187 50.47 -59.95 -73.41
CA ASN A 187 49.74 -61.18 -73.72
C ASN A 187 49.18 -61.85 -72.44
N LYS A 188 47.91 -61.59 -72.13
CA LYS A 188 46.89 -62.46 -71.47
C LYS A 188 45.87 -61.63 -70.71
N GLU A 189 44.65 -62.16 -70.65
CA GLU A 189 43.44 -61.63 -70.03
C GLU A 189 43.71 -60.85 -68.73
N ILE A 190 43.09 -59.67 -68.63
CA ILE A 190 43.11 -58.78 -67.46
C ILE A 190 42.75 -59.61 -66.23
N LYS A 191 43.75 -59.86 -65.37
CA LYS A 191 43.61 -60.68 -64.17
C LYS A 191 42.48 -60.14 -63.29
N THR A 192 41.48 -60.98 -63.05
CA THR A 192 40.34 -60.75 -62.15
C THR A 192 40.76 -60.34 -60.73
N GLY A 193 42.01 -60.62 -60.34
CA GLY A 193 42.60 -60.26 -59.04
C GLY A 193 42.81 -58.76 -58.81
N SER A 194 43.18 -57.98 -59.83
CA SER A 194 43.41 -56.53 -59.68
C SER A 194 42.10 -55.76 -59.46
N GLY A 195 40.99 -56.25 -60.02
CA GLY A 195 39.65 -55.71 -59.75
C GLY A 195 39.11 -56.07 -58.36
N LEU A 196 39.59 -57.16 -57.77
CA LEU A 196 39.22 -57.59 -56.41
C LEU A 196 39.85 -56.68 -55.34
N THR A 197 41.11 -56.28 -55.50
CA THR A 197 41.81 -55.39 -54.55
C THR A 197 41.22 -53.98 -54.53
N LEU A 198 40.86 -53.41 -55.69
CA LEU A 198 40.20 -52.11 -55.75
C LEU A 198 38.82 -52.13 -55.06
N LYS A 199 38.04 -53.20 -55.24
CA LYS A 199 36.75 -53.38 -54.55
C LYS A 199 36.93 -53.44 -53.03
N GLU A 200 38.00 -54.05 -52.54
CA GLU A 200 38.35 -54.12 -51.12
C GLU A 200 38.63 -52.71 -50.56
N ILE A 201 39.48 -51.91 -51.24
CA ILE A 201 39.83 -50.53 -50.86
C ILE A 201 38.58 -49.64 -50.80
N VAL A 202 37.72 -49.73 -51.82
CA VAL A 202 36.46 -48.97 -51.87
C VAL A 202 35.49 -49.42 -50.76
N ARG A 203 35.41 -50.72 -50.47
CA ARG A 203 34.57 -51.24 -49.38
C ARG A 203 35.03 -50.71 -48.02
N GLU A 204 36.33 -50.75 -47.76
CA GLU A 204 36.91 -50.24 -46.51
C GLU A 204 36.64 -48.74 -46.34
N HIS A 205 36.85 -47.94 -47.38
CA HIS A 205 36.57 -46.50 -47.33
C HIS A 205 35.08 -46.21 -47.10
N ASN A 206 34.18 -46.92 -47.78
CA ASN A 206 32.74 -46.77 -47.56
C ASN A 206 32.31 -47.16 -46.14
N ALA A 207 32.93 -48.18 -45.54
CA ALA A 207 32.69 -48.53 -44.14
C ALA A 207 33.11 -47.39 -43.19
N LYS A 208 34.31 -46.80 -43.40
CA LYS A 208 34.79 -45.64 -42.63
C LYS A 208 33.87 -44.41 -42.79
N LEU A 209 33.41 -44.12 -44.01
CA LEU A 209 32.42 -43.06 -44.27
C LEU A 209 31.11 -43.29 -43.52
N GLY A 210 30.65 -44.55 -43.44
CA GLY A 210 29.46 -44.93 -42.68
C GLY A 210 29.58 -44.61 -41.18
N GLU A 211 30.71 -44.96 -40.56
CA GLU A 211 30.98 -44.63 -39.14
C GLU A 211 31.04 -43.12 -38.90
N ARG A 212 31.66 -42.37 -39.81
CA ARG A 212 31.70 -40.90 -39.73
C ARG A 212 30.34 -40.25 -39.87
N LYS A 213 29.51 -40.74 -40.78
CA LYS A 213 28.12 -40.28 -40.89
C LYS A 213 27.37 -40.45 -39.57
N LYS A 214 27.51 -41.59 -38.90
CA LYS A 214 26.94 -41.81 -37.55
C LYS A 214 27.49 -40.79 -36.53
N GLY A 215 28.78 -40.47 -36.61
CA GLY A 215 29.42 -39.44 -35.78
C GLY A 215 28.81 -38.05 -35.98
N TYR A 216 28.60 -37.62 -37.23
CA TYR A 216 27.93 -36.36 -37.55
C TYR A 216 26.45 -36.35 -37.13
N ASP A 217 25.71 -37.45 -37.38
CA ASP A 217 24.31 -37.57 -36.99
C ASP A 217 24.15 -37.45 -35.45
N LYS A 218 25.11 -38.00 -34.68
CA LYS A 218 25.13 -37.83 -33.22
C LYS A 218 25.36 -36.38 -32.80
N ILE A 219 26.31 -35.67 -33.42
CA ILE A 219 26.55 -34.24 -33.16
C ILE A 219 25.31 -33.41 -33.51
N LEU A 220 24.64 -33.74 -34.62
CA LEU A 220 23.40 -33.07 -35.03
C LEU A 220 22.27 -33.25 -34.01
N LEU A 221 22.11 -34.46 -33.47
CA LEU A 221 21.16 -34.74 -32.39
C LEU A 221 21.48 -33.94 -31.12
N ASP A 222 22.75 -33.87 -30.73
CA ASP A 222 23.19 -33.09 -29.57
C ASP A 222 22.92 -31.59 -29.74
N ILE A 223 23.14 -31.05 -30.95
CA ILE A 223 22.78 -29.66 -31.31
C ILE A 223 21.26 -29.44 -31.18
N GLN A 224 20.45 -30.32 -31.77
CA GLN A 224 18.99 -30.20 -31.71
C GLN A 224 18.47 -30.24 -30.26
N LYS A 225 19.04 -31.11 -29.43
CA LYS A 225 18.71 -31.20 -28.01
C LYS A 225 19.04 -29.89 -27.29
N MET A 226 20.24 -29.35 -27.52
CA MET A 226 20.67 -28.08 -26.92
C MET A 226 19.80 -26.90 -27.33
N ILE A 227 19.43 -26.80 -28.62
CA ILE A 227 18.52 -25.76 -29.12
C ILE A 227 17.17 -25.85 -28.41
N ARG A 228 16.66 -27.08 -28.21
CA ARG A 228 15.38 -27.30 -27.50
C ARG A 228 15.46 -26.86 -26.05
N GLU A 229 16.47 -27.31 -25.31
CA GLU A 229 16.71 -26.94 -23.91
C GLU A 229 16.81 -25.42 -23.75
N ASN A 230 17.57 -24.75 -24.64
CA ASN A 230 17.71 -23.30 -24.60
C ASN A 230 16.37 -22.57 -24.87
N LYS A 231 15.58 -23.06 -25.84
CA LYS A 231 14.27 -22.49 -26.14
C LYS A 231 13.30 -22.65 -24.96
N GLU A 232 13.32 -23.79 -24.28
CA GLU A 232 12.52 -24.01 -23.07
C GLU A 232 12.93 -23.05 -21.94
N ASN A 233 14.23 -22.88 -21.71
CA ASN A 233 14.75 -21.93 -20.73
C ASN A 233 14.36 -20.48 -21.07
N GLN A 234 14.50 -20.08 -22.34
CA GLN A 234 14.16 -18.73 -22.79
C GLN A 234 12.67 -18.42 -22.58
N ASN A 235 11.78 -19.35 -22.98
CA ASN A 235 10.34 -19.20 -22.73
C ASN A 235 10.03 -19.07 -21.23
N GLN A 236 10.76 -19.80 -20.38
CA GLN A 236 10.57 -19.72 -18.94
C GLN A 236 11.00 -18.35 -18.37
N VAL A 237 12.09 -17.77 -18.87
CA VAL A 237 12.54 -16.43 -18.50
C VAL A 237 11.51 -15.38 -18.91
N GLU A 238 11.06 -15.40 -20.17
CA GLU A 238 10.07 -14.46 -20.70
C GLU A 238 8.74 -14.50 -19.90
N CYS A 239 8.26 -15.70 -19.58
CA CYS A 239 7.07 -15.88 -18.73
C CYS A 239 7.25 -15.30 -17.31
N LYS A 240 8.46 -15.40 -16.75
CA LYS A 240 8.74 -14.79 -15.44
C LYS A 240 8.87 -13.27 -15.54
N GLU A 241 9.40 -12.72 -16.64
CA GLU A 241 9.47 -11.26 -16.86
C GLU A 241 8.09 -10.64 -17.01
N GLU A 242 7.21 -11.22 -17.85
CA GLU A 242 5.82 -10.75 -18.01
C GLU A 242 5.06 -10.70 -16.68
N LYS A 243 5.18 -11.74 -15.85
CA LYS A 243 4.54 -11.78 -14.53
C LYS A 243 4.99 -10.61 -13.66
N LYS A 244 6.28 -10.27 -13.68
CA LYS A 244 6.84 -9.17 -12.90
C LYS A 244 6.41 -7.81 -13.43
N GLU A 245 6.31 -7.64 -14.75
CA GLU A 245 5.78 -6.41 -15.34
C GLU A 245 4.32 -6.19 -14.93
N ASN A 246 3.50 -7.24 -14.99
CA ASN A 246 2.11 -7.19 -14.53
C ASN A 246 2.00 -6.84 -13.04
N GLU A 247 2.79 -7.47 -12.17
CA GLU A 247 2.81 -7.15 -10.72
C GLU A 247 3.25 -5.69 -10.45
N GLN A 248 4.23 -5.18 -11.21
CA GLN A 248 4.63 -3.78 -11.10
C GLN A 248 3.55 -2.80 -11.58
N GLU A 249 2.81 -3.15 -12.64
CA GLU A 249 1.70 -2.34 -13.13
C GLU A 249 0.52 -2.32 -12.16
N GLU A 250 0.18 -3.46 -11.55
CA GLU A 250 -0.86 -3.52 -10.52
C GLU A 250 -0.52 -2.66 -9.31
N MET A 251 0.76 -2.61 -8.89
CA MET A 251 1.18 -1.72 -7.81
C MET A 251 1.17 -0.23 -8.17
N LYS A 252 1.11 0.13 -9.46
CA LYS A 252 1.00 1.53 -9.90
C LYS A 252 -0.45 2.03 -9.89
N LYS A 253 -1.43 1.14 -10.05
CA LYS A 253 -2.87 1.44 -9.99
C LYS A 253 -3.34 1.67 -8.55
#